data_AF-A0AA95N1Q4-F1
#
_entry.id   AF-A0AA95N1Q4-F1
#
_cell.length_a   1.000
_cell.length_b   1.000
_cell.length_c   1.000
_cell.angle_alpha   90.00
_cell.angle_beta   90.00
_cell.angle_gamma   90.00
#
_symmetry.space_group_name_H-M   'P 1'
#
loop_
_entity.id
_entity.type
_entity.pdbx_description
1 polymer ?
#
loop_
_entity_poly.entity_id
_entity_poly.type
_entity_poly.pdbx_seq_one_letter_code
_entity_poly.pdbx_strand_id
1 'polypeptide(L)' 'MNQDDVIDIRDALAIQQAWNKNERASDINFDGVVNAKDMQYVVNNYLKQNPDAENPPAPVEQIDGKTLQDILTELQISS' A
#
# COMPACT_ATOMS: atom_id res chain seq x y z
N MET A 1 -0.79 -5.42 -2.14
CA MET A 1 0.10 -4.60 -3.00
C MET A 1 -0.15 -4.94 -4.46
N ASN A 2 0.12 -4.02 -5.38
CA ASN A 2 -0.10 -4.25 -6.82
C ASN A 2 1.14 -4.81 -7.54
N GLN A 3 2.30 -4.86 -6.87
CA GLN A 3 3.54 -5.48 -7.34
C GLN A 3 4.09 -4.88 -8.65
N ASP A 4 4.00 -3.56 -8.82
CA ASP A 4 4.46 -2.86 -10.03
C ASP A 4 5.85 -2.20 -9.89
N ASP A 5 6.69 -2.72 -8.99
CA ASP A 5 8.02 -2.19 -8.66
C ASP A 5 8.03 -0.78 -8.05
N VAL A 6 6.88 -0.30 -7.57
CA VAL A 6 6.74 0.96 -6.84
C VAL A 6 5.82 0.77 -5.66
N ILE A 7 6.02 1.57 -4.60
CA ILE A 7 5.11 1.62 -3.46
C ILE A 7 4.33 2.94 -3.52
N ASP A 8 3.04 2.89 -3.83
CA ASP A 8 2.24 4.10 -4.02
C ASP A 8 0.78 3.96 -3.56
N ILE A 9 -0.09 4.90 -3.95
CA ILE A 9 -1.50 4.92 -3.53
C ILE A 9 -2.26 3.64 -3.90
N ARG A 10 -1.83 2.94 -4.96
CA ARG A 10 -2.45 1.69 -5.43
C ARG A 10 -2.23 0.56 -4.43
N ASP A 11 -1.07 0.53 -3.77
CA ASP A 11 -0.81 -0.45 -2.70
C ASP A 11 -1.68 -0.19 -1.47
N ALA A 12 -1.80 1.07 -1.07
CA ALA A 12 -2.67 1.45 0.02
C ALA A 12 -4.14 1.10 -0.26
N LEU A 13 -4.61 1.33 -1.50
CA LEU A 13 -5.95 0.93 -1.93
C LEU A 13 -6.13 -0.60 -1.90
N ALA A 14 -5.13 -1.36 -2.35
CA ALA A 14 -5.18 -2.82 -2.32
C ALA A 14 -5.25 -3.36 -0.88
N ILE A 15 -4.55 -2.75 0.06
CA ILE A 15 -4.63 -3.09 1.50
C ILE A 15 -6.00 -2.70 2.06
N GLN A 16 -6.50 -1.50 1.77
CA GLN A 16 -7.82 -1.04 2.20
C GLN A 16 -8.94 -1.97 1.72
N GLN A 17 -8.90 -2.40 0.46
CA GLN A 17 -9.89 -3.34 -0.10
C GLN A 17 -9.83 -4.73 0.53
N ALA A 18 -8.65 -5.14 0.97
CA ALA A 18 -8.39 -6.44 1.59
C ALA A 18 -8.48 -6.42 3.12
N TRP A 19 -8.78 -5.28 3.74
CA TRP A 19 -8.73 -5.08 5.19
C TRP A 19 -9.52 -6.14 5.97
N ASN A 20 -8.90 -6.71 7.01
CA ASN A 20 -9.43 -7.81 7.83
C ASN A 20 -9.72 -9.12 7.07
N LYS A 21 -9.16 -9.31 5.88
CA LYS A 21 -9.26 -10.55 5.11
C LYS A 21 -7.93 -11.31 5.12
N ASN A 22 -8.02 -12.61 4.88
CA ASN A 22 -6.86 -13.42 4.51
C ASN A 22 -6.68 -13.34 2.99
N GLU A 23 -5.97 -12.30 2.53
CA GLU A 23 -5.70 -12.04 1.11
C GLU A 23 -4.18 -11.98 0.90
N ARG A 24 -3.62 -13.06 0.36
CA ARG A 24 -2.17 -13.27 0.28
C ARG A 24 -1.44 -12.18 -0.49
N ALA A 25 -2.08 -11.56 -1.49
CA ALA A 25 -1.47 -10.49 -2.29
C ALA A 25 -1.32 -9.16 -1.53
N SER A 26 -2.09 -8.96 -0.45
CA SER A 26 -2.06 -7.75 0.37
C SER A 26 -1.54 -8.00 1.80
N ASP A 27 -1.37 -9.26 2.20
CA ASP A 27 -0.71 -9.70 3.44
C ASP A 27 0.81 -9.71 3.24
N ILE A 28 1.45 -8.55 3.42
CA ILE A 28 2.86 -8.30 3.13
C ILE A 28 3.75 -8.99 4.16
N ASN A 29 3.32 -9.01 5.42
CA ASN A 29 4.10 -9.60 6.50
C ASN A 29 3.85 -11.11 6.67
N PHE A 30 2.93 -11.68 5.87
CA PHE A 30 2.57 -13.09 5.85
C PHE A 30 2.04 -13.63 7.18
N ASP A 31 1.35 -12.80 7.97
CA ASP A 31 0.76 -13.18 9.26
C ASP A 31 -0.68 -13.72 9.14
N GLY A 32 -1.20 -13.80 7.91
CA GLY A 32 -2.48 -14.43 7.58
C GLY A 32 -3.68 -13.49 7.66
N VAL A 33 -3.47 -12.19 7.93
CA VAL A 33 -4.53 -11.19 7.96
C VAL A 33 -4.03 -9.82 7.54
N VAL A 34 -4.68 -9.23 6.54
CA VAL A 34 -4.38 -7.86 6.10
C VAL A 34 -4.82 -6.84 7.16
N ASN A 35 -3.86 -6.12 7.73
CA ASN A 35 -4.10 -5.18 8.82
C ASN A 35 -3.10 -3.99 8.82
N ALA A 36 -3.04 -3.24 9.93
CA ALA A 36 -2.21 -2.06 10.07
C ALA A 36 -0.72 -2.31 9.89
N LYS A 37 -0.23 -3.52 10.16
CA LYS A 37 1.17 -3.87 9.91
C LYS A 37 1.51 -3.85 8.41
N ASP A 38 0.59 -4.31 7.56
CA ASP A 38 0.75 -4.25 6.11
C ASP A 38 0.72 -2.80 5.63
N MET A 39 -0.23 -2.01 6.14
CA MET A 39 -0.30 -0.59 5.80
C MET A 39 0.96 0.17 6.24
N GLN A 40 1.53 -0.17 7.40
CA GLN A 40 2.77 0.45 7.89
C GLN A 40 3.94 0.21 6.94
N TYR A 41 4.00 -0.95 6.26
CA TYR A 41 5.01 -1.20 5.24
C TYR A 41 4.89 -0.22 4.07
N VAL A 42 3.66 0.05 3.61
CA VAL A 42 3.39 1.04 2.55
C VAL A 42 3.78 2.44 3.03
N VAL A 43 3.37 2.84 4.23
CA VAL A 43 3.72 4.16 4.81
C VAL A 43 5.24 4.36 4.87
N ASN A 44 5.99 3.35 5.32
CA ASN A 44 7.45 3.44 5.47
C ASN A 44 8.20 3.52 4.13
N ASN A 45 7.54 3.13 3.04
CA ASN A 45 8.15 3.01 1.72
C ASN A 45 7.44 3.83 0.64
N TYR A 46 6.51 4.70 1.03
CA TYR A 46 5.68 5.44 0.09
C TYR A 46 6.51 6.26 -0.90
N LEU A 47 6.14 6.17 -2.18
CA LEU A 47 6.80 6.76 -3.35
C LEU A 47 8.20 6.22 -3.67
N LYS A 48 8.61 5.10 -3.05
CA LYS A 48 9.86 4.43 -3.40
C LYS A 48 9.65 3.51 -4.60
N GLN A 49 10.53 3.66 -5.59
CA GLN A 49 10.67 2.73 -6.70
C GLN A 49 11.71 1.65 -6.35
N ASN A 50 11.56 0.47 -6.93
CA ASN A 50 12.55 -0.61 -6.83
C ASN A 50 13.85 -0.18 -7.55
N PRO A 51 14.98 -0.06 -6.85
CA PRO A 51 16.24 0.39 -7.46
C PRO A 51 16.84 -0.63 -8.43
N ASP A 52 16.43 -1.89 -8.35
CA ASP A 52 16.92 -2.97 -9.22
C ASP A 52 16.06 -3.16 -10.48
N ALA A 53 14.94 -2.45 -10.59
CA ALA A 53 14.09 -2.47 -11.78
C ALA A 53 14.70 -1.61 -12.90
N GLU A 54 14.70 -2.12 -14.13
CA GLU A 54 15.30 -1.43 -15.28
C GLU A 54 14.57 -0.12 -15.63
N ASN A 55 13.23 -0.11 -15.53
CA ASN A 55 12.38 1.04 -15.80
C ASN A 55 11.09 1.00 -14.94
N PRO A 56 11.18 1.21 -13.61
CA PRO A 56 9.99 1.22 -12.77
C PRO A 56 9.06 2.40 -13.15
N PRO A 57 7.73 2.24 -13.05
CA PRO A 57 6.79 3.32 -13.32
C PRO A 57 6.99 4.50 -12.37
N ALA A 58 6.52 5.69 -12.75
CA ALA A 58 6.51 6.82 -11.81
C ALA A 58 5.47 6.56 -10.70
N PRO A 59 5.78 6.88 -9.43
CA PRO A 59 4.84 6.68 -8.33
C PRO A 59 3.60 7.56 -8.48
N VAL A 60 2.44 7.01 -8.10
CA VAL A 60 1.16 7.73 -8.09
C VAL A 60 0.82 8.17 -6.67
N GLU A 61 0.76 9.48 -6.45
CA GLU A 61 0.46 10.05 -5.13
C GLU A 61 -1.05 10.07 -4.81
N GLN A 62 -1.90 10.11 -5.84
CA GLN A 62 -3.34 10.31 -5.72
C GLN A 62 -4.10 9.62 -6.85
N ILE A 63 -5.26 9.03 -6.54
CA ILE A 63 -6.23 8.52 -7.51
C ILE A 63 -7.60 9.10 -7.20
N ASP A 64 -8.27 9.69 -8.19
CA ASP A 64 -9.61 10.27 -8.07
C ASP A 64 -9.77 11.25 -6.89
N GLY A 65 -8.73 12.03 -6.60
CA GLY A 65 -8.72 12.96 -5.47
C GLY A 65 -8.34 12.33 -4.11
N LYS A 66 -8.21 10.99 -4.03
CA LYS A 66 -7.88 10.25 -2.80
C LYS A 66 -6.38 10.06 -2.62
N THR A 67 -5.88 10.39 -1.44
CA THR A 67 -4.47 10.30 -1.02
C THR A 67 -4.22 9.17 -0.02
N LEU A 68 -2.96 8.86 0.26
CA LEU A 68 -2.60 7.90 1.31
C LEU A 68 -3.17 8.33 2.67
N GLN A 69 -3.12 9.62 2.98
CA GLN A 69 -3.62 10.16 4.24
C GLN A 69 -5.13 9.95 4.41
N ASP A 70 -5.89 10.06 3.31
CA ASP A 70 -7.33 9.79 3.33
C ASP A 70 -7.60 8.33 3.68
N ILE A 71 -6.84 7.39 3.09
CA ILE A 71 -6.95 5.96 3.38
C ILE A 71 -6.61 5.65 4.83
N LEU A 72 -5.52 6.23 5.37
CA LEU A 72 -5.14 6.04 6.78
C LEU A 72 -6.24 6.53 7.72
N THR A 73 -6.85 7.68 7.38
CA THR A 73 -7.96 8.27 8.13
C THR A 73 -9.19 7.37 8.10
N GLU A 74 -9.57 6.87 6.93
CA GLU A 74 -10.71 5.96 6.75
C GLU A 74 -10.54 4.63 7.52
N LEU A 75 -9.30 4.14 7.60
CA LEU A 75 -8.95 2.93 8.37
C LEU A 75 -8.67 3.20 9.85
N GLN A 76 -8.77 4.45 10.31
CA GLN A 76 -8.48 4.87 11.69
C GLN A 76 -7.05 4.54 12.14
N ILE A 77 -6.10 4.56 11.21
CA ILE A 77 -4.67 4.38 11.47
C ILE A 77 -4.09 5.76 11.73
N SER A 78 -3.67 6.02 12.96
CA SER A 78 -2.97 7.25 13.30
C SER A 78 -1.53 7.17 12.78
N SER A 79 -1.13 8.18 12.01
CA SER A 79 0.25 8.45 11.57
C SER A 79 1.08 9.08 12.68
#